data_AF-A0A085WID5-F1
#
_entry.id   AF-A0A085WID5-F1
#
_cell.length_a   1.000
_cell.length_b   1.000
_cell.length_c   1.000
_cell.angle_alpha   90.00
_cell.angle_beta   90.00
_cell.angle_gamma   90.00
#
_symmetry.space_group_name_H-M   'P 1'
#
loop_
_entity.id
_entity.type
_entity.pdbx_description
1 polymer ?
#
loop_
_entity_poly.entity_id
_entity_poly.type
_entity_poly.pdbx_seq_one_letter_code
_entity_poly.pdbx_strand_id
1 'polypeptide(L)'
;MKTDGTLACWGEDSYGQSSPPAGSFTQVSAGNSHACGLDTAGAVSCWGNNSGGQATPPTGSFTQVSAGTSHTCGVKTDGTLACWGFNSYGESSPPAGTFTQVSAGMQHTCGVKTNGTVACWGLNFARQASPPVGTFTQVSAGYASTCGVRTNGTLACWGFAHAPGSPPTGTFTQVSVGGYHTCGLRQDGTVACWGANNDGQSSAPAGLFTQVSADGYHTCGLRQDGTVECWGNNFAGQTSPP
;
A
#
# COMPACT_ATOMS: atom_id res chain seq x y z
N MET A 1 -14.26 -0.15 -1.71
CA MET A 1 -15.00 0.43 -2.85
C MET A 1 -16.17 -0.47 -3.18
N LYS A 2 -17.38 0.08 -3.30
CA LYS A 2 -18.59 -0.66 -3.65
C LYS A 2 -18.62 -0.93 -5.15
N THR A 3 -19.53 -1.81 -5.58
CA THR A 3 -19.70 -2.18 -7.00
C THR A 3 -20.14 -1.03 -7.90
N ASP A 4 -20.72 0.04 -7.33
CA ASP A 4 -21.09 1.27 -8.02
C ASP A 4 -19.95 2.32 -8.07
N GLY A 5 -18.76 1.96 -7.56
CA GLY A 5 -17.58 2.82 -7.50
C GLY A 5 -17.60 3.84 -6.35
N THR A 6 -18.65 3.86 -5.52
CA THR A 6 -18.69 4.71 -4.32
C THR A 6 -17.84 4.11 -3.20
N LEU A 7 -17.43 4.95 -2.25
CA LEU A 7 -16.59 4.55 -1.12
C LEU A 7 -17.43 4.41 0.15
N ALA A 8 -17.22 3.29 0.84
CA ALA A 8 -17.55 3.15 2.25
C ALA A 8 -16.23 3.20 3.02
N CYS A 9 -16.15 4.10 3.99
CA CYS A 9 -14.98 4.32 4.84
C CYS A 9 -15.41 4.21 6.31
N TRP A 10 -14.52 3.70 7.14
CA TRP A 10 -14.76 3.45 8.57
C TRP A 10 -13.43 3.49 9.32
N GLY A 11 -13.49 3.62 10.64
CA GLY A 11 -12.31 3.71 11.50
C GLY A 11 -12.06 5.12 12.02
N GLU A 12 -10.78 5.45 12.21
CA GLU A 12 -10.32 6.75 12.68
C GLU A 12 -10.69 7.88 11.70
N ASP A 13 -11.19 9.01 12.23
CA ASP A 13 -11.64 10.15 11.40
C ASP A 13 -11.23 11.53 11.94
N SER A 14 -10.21 11.60 12.82
CA SER A 14 -9.76 12.89 13.39
C SER A 14 -9.34 13.96 12.36
N TYR A 15 -9.08 13.57 11.11
CA TYR A 15 -8.73 14.48 10.00
C TYR A 15 -9.75 14.46 8.85
N GLY A 16 -10.87 13.74 8.97
CA GLY A 16 -11.80 13.52 7.87
C GLY A 16 -11.34 12.46 6.87
N GLN A 17 -10.34 11.63 7.21
CA GLN A 17 -9.80 10.58 6.33
C GLN A 17 -10.79 9.43 6.04
N SER A 18 -11.77 9.24 6.90
CA SER A 18 -12.89 8.32 6.73
C SER A 18 -14.14 9.00 6.14
N SER A 19 -14.02 10.26 5.72
CA SER A 19 -15.07 11.06 5.08
C SER A 19 -14.75 11.33 3.59
N PRO A 20 -14.93 10.34 2.70
CA PRO A 20 -14.55 10.46 1.30
C PRO A 20 -15.42 11.49 0.56
N PRO A 21 -14.86 12.21 -0.43
CA PRO A 21 -15.65 13.08 -1.29
C PRO A 21 -16.63 12.24 -2.14
N ALA A 22 -17.74 12.87 -2.53
CA ALA A 22 -18.69 12.27 -3.45
C ALA A 22 -18.03 12.04 -4.81
N GLY A 23 -18.23 10.86 -5.40
CA GLY A 23 -17.64 10.50 -6.69
C GLY A 23 -17.65 9.00 -6.93
N SER A 24 -17.24 8.62 -8.13
CA SER A 24 -16.98 7.23 -8.50
C SER A 24 -15.48 7.06 -8.72
N PHE A 25 -14.92 6.05 -8.07
CA PHE A 25 -13.49 5.75 -8.11
C PHE A 25 -13.25 4.39 -8.78
N THR A 26 -12.05 4.25 -9.34
CA THR A 26 -11.52 2.99 -9.89
C THR A 26 -10.41 2.41 -9.00
N GLN A 27 -9.78 3.26 -8.19
CA GLN A 27 -8.80 2.88 -7.20
C GLN A 27 -8.96 3.77 -5.95
N VAL A 28 -8.69 3.20 -4.78
CA VAL A 28 -8.48 3.96 -3.54
C VAL A 28 -7.20 3.48 -2.88
N SER A 29 -6.45 4.40 -2.27
CA SER A 29 -5.31 4.12 -1.41
C SER A 29 -5.51 4.88 -0.10
N ALA A 30 -5.58 4.14 1.00
CA ALA A 30 -5.52 4.72 2.34
C ALA A 30 -4.06 4.83 2.78
N GLY A 31 -3.68 6.00 3.26
CA GLY A 31 -2.45 6.23 4.02
C GLY A 31 -2.75 6.31 5.51
N ASN A 32 -1.82 6.86 6.30
CA ASN A 32 -1.98 6.87 7.76
C ASN A 32 -3.07 7.83 8.26
N SER A 33 -3.14 9.03 7.69
CA SER A 33 -4.06 10.09 8.12
C SER A 33 -4.74 10.81 6.94
N HIS A 34 -4.56 10.30 5.73
CA HIS A 34 -5.19 10.78 4.50
C HIS A 34 -5.45 9.61 3.57
N ALA A 35 -6.35 9.80 2.62
CA ALA A 35 -6.62 8.83 1.57
C ALA A 35 -6.71 9.54 0.22
N CYS A 36 -6.46 8.78 -0.85
CA CYS A 36 -6.57 9.26 -2.21
C CYS A 36 -7.35 8.25 -3.06
N GLY A 37 -8.18 8.78 -3.96
CA GLY A 37 -8.94 8.02 -4.93
C GLY A 37 -8.60 8.46 -6.34
N LEU A 38 -8.58 7.49 -7.27
CA LEU A 38 -8.44 7.70 -8.71
C LEU A 38 -9.80 7.48 -9.37
N ASP A 39 -10.24 8.40 -10.22
CA ASP A 39 -11.48 8.24 -10.99
C ASP A 39 -11.25 7.55 -12.36
N THR A 40 -12.31 7.39 -13.17
CA THR A 40 -12.23 6.78 -14.51
C THR A 40 -11.51 7.65 -15.54
N ALA A 41 -11.37 8.96 -15.29
CA ALA A 41 -10.62 9.89 -16.14
C ALA A 41 -9.13 9.95 -15.76
N GLY A 42 -8.74 9.26 -14.69
CA GLY A 42 -7.39 9.28 -14.14
C GLY A 42 -7.10 10.51 -13.27
N ALA A 43 -8.12 11.27 -12.86
CA ALA A 43 -7.94 12.36 -11.91
C ALA A 43 -7.85 11.83 -10.48
N VAL A 44 -6.96 12.42 -9.68
CA VAL A 44 -6.74 12.04 -8.28
C VAL A 44 -7.47 13.03 -7.38
N SER A 45 -8.28 12.52 -6.45
CA SER A 45 -8.84 13.29 -5.34
C SER A 45 -8.26 12.74 -4.03
N CYS A 46 -7.71 13.61 -3.19
CA CYS A 46 -7.22 13.23 -1.86
C CYS A 46 -7.96 14.00 -0.77
N TRP A 47 -8.13 13.37 0.40
CA TRP A 47 -8.84 13.92 1.55
C TRP A 47 -8.20 13.43 2.86
N GLY A 48 -8.52 14.10 3.97
CA GLY A 48 -7.89 13.85 5.27
C GLY A 48 -6.84 14.91 5.64
N ASN A 49 -5.82 14.50 6.39
CA ASN A 49 -4.73 15.37 6.82
C ASN A 49 -3.98 15.98 5.62
N ASN A 50 -3.75 17.29 5.66
CA ASN A 50 -3.05 18.00 4.61
C ASN A 50 -1.95 18.93 5.14
N SER A 51 -1.43 18.71 6.35
CA SER A 51 -0.44 19.62 6.95
C SER A 51 0.89 19.67 6.19
N GLY A 52 1.21 18.62 5.42
CA GLY A 52 2.38 18.54 4.54
C GLY A 52 2.06 18.72 3.06
N GLY A 53 0.81 19.02 2.69
CA GLY A 53 0.37 19.07 1.29
C GLY A 53 0.06 17.70 0.67
N GLN A 54 0.05 16.62 1.45
CA GLN A 54 -0.13 15.24 0.96
C GLN A 54 -1.52 14.93 0.39
N ALA A 55 -2.52 15.75 0.73
CA ALA A 55 -3.86 15.71 0.17
C ALA A 55 -4.10 16.77 -0.93
N THR A 56 -3.04 17.41 -1.44
CA THR A 56 -3.10 18.34 -2.57
C THR A 56 -2.45 17.71 -3.81
N PRO A 57 -3.17 16.85 -4.57
CA PRO A 57 -2.61 16.19 -5.74
C PRO A 57 -2.24 17.21 -6.83
N PRO A 58 -1.12 17.00 -7.56
CA PRO A 58 -0.80 17.80 -8.73
C PRO A 58 -1.79 17.51 -9.87
N THR A 59 -1.91 18.45 -10.80
CA THR A 59 -2.72 18.26 -12.00
C THR A 59 -2.11 17.22 -12.93
N GLY A 60 -2.95 16.45 -13.60
CA GLY A 60 -2.55 15.43 -14.56
C GLY A 60 -3.40 14.17 -14.48
N SER A 61 -3.14 13.22 -15.37
CA SER A 61 -3.80 11.91 -15.40
C SER A 61 -2.87 10.82 -14.89
N PHE A 62 -3.43 9.98 -14.02
CA PHE A 62 -2.74 8.90 -13.35
C PHE A 62 -3.36 7.55 -13.69
N THR A 63 -2.55 6.51 -13.67
CA THR A 63 -2.97 5.10 -13.78
C THR A 63 -2.94 4.40 -12.42
N GLN A 64 -2.25 4.98 -11.45
CA GLN A 64 -2.18 4.46 -10.09
C GLN A 64 -1.87 5.60 -9.11
N VAL A 65 -2.42 5.51 -7.89
CA VAL A 65 -2.04 6.32 -6.73
C VAL A 65 -1.72 5.43 -5.52
N SER A 66 -0.78 5.86 -4.69
CA SER A 66 -0.41 5.25 -3.42
C SER A 66 -0.15 6.33 -2.38
N ALA A 67 -0.93 6.30 -1.29
CA ALA A 67 -0.81 7.17 -0.13
C ALA A 67 0.05 6.48 0.95
N GLY A 68 1.09 7.16 1.42
CA GLY A 68 1.95 6.74 2.52
C GLY A 68 1.52 7.38 3.85
N THR A 69 2.46 7.58 4.78
CA THR A 69 2.12 8.24 6.06
C THR A 69 1.87 9.74 5.92
N SER A 70 2.75 10.45 5.21
CA SER A 70 2.69 11.92 5.08
C SER A 70 3.00 12.41 3.66
N HIS A 71 3.02 11.51 2.69
CA HIS A 71 3.22 11.80 1.27
C HIS A 71 2.38 10.85 0.41
N THR A 72 2.24 11.21 -0.85
CA THR A 72 1.50 10.44 -1.84
C THR A 72 2.32 10.41 -3.12
N CYS A 73 2.29 9.26 -3.81
CA CYS A 73 2.90 9.10 -5.12
C CYS A 73 1.89 8.50 -6.09
N GLY A 74 2.00 8.85 -7.37
CA GLY A 74 1.21 8.27 -8.43
C GLY A 74 2.02 7.99 -9.69
N VAL A 75 1.60 6.97 -10.43
CA VAL A 75 2.10 6.66 -11.78
C VAL A 75 1.23 7.42 -12.77
N LYS A 76 1.85 8.29 -13.56
CA LYS A 76 1.16 9.03 -14.64
C LYS A 76 0.86 8.11 -15.82
N THR A 77 0.00 8.56 -16.73
CA THR A 77 -0.33 7.83 -17.98
C THR A 77 0.86 7.64 -18.92
N ASP A 78 1.90 8.47 -18.83
CA ASP A 78 3.16 8.32 -19.56
C ASP A 78 4.17 7.37 -18.86
N GLY A 79 3.78 6.80 -17.72
CA GLY A 79 4.61 5.91 -16.90
C GLY A 79 5.58 6.63 -15.96
N THR A 80 5.71 7.95 -16.01
CA THR A 80 6.54 8.69 -15.05
C THR A 80 5.84 8.82 -13.69
N LEU A 81 6.60 9.13 -12.64
CA LEU A 81 6.05 9.31 -11.30
C LEU A 81 5.85 10.80 -10.98
N ALA A 82 4.78 11.10 -10.23
CA ALA A 82 4.72 12.33 -9.43
C ALA A 82 4.48 11.96 -7.98
N CYS A 83 5.22 12.59 -7.07
CA CYS A 83 5.02 12.48 -5.64
C CYS A 83 4.86 13.87 -5.04
N TRP A 84 4.06 13.98 -3.98
CA TRP A 84 3.74 15.22 -3.29
C TRP A 84 3.50 14.98 -1.81
N GLY A 85 3.60 16.03 -1.01
CA GLY A 85 3.53 15.95 0.44
C GLY A 85 4.89 16.17 1.10
N PHE A 86 5.08 15.53 2.27
CA PHE A 86 6.32 15.62 3.04
C PHE A 86 7.52 15.07 2.25
N ASN A 87 8.71 15.65 2.46
CA ASN A 87 9.89 15.35 1.64
C ASN A 87 11.21 15.49 2.41
N SER A 88 11.23 15.32 3.74
CA SER A 88 12.46 15.56 4.52
C SER A 88 13.58 14.57 4.24
N TYR A 89 13.28 13.41 3.66
CA TYR A 89 14.26 12.40 3.24
C TYR A 89 14.32 12.23 1.72
N GLY A 90 13.61 13.06 0.95
CA GLY A 90 13.50 12.94 -0.50
C GLY A 90 12.43 11.95 -0.97
N GLU A 91 11.56 11.46 -0.09
CA GLU A 91 10.50 10.47 -0.37
C GLU A 91 9.46 10.94 -1.41
N SER A 92 9.33 12.25 -1.59
CA SER A 92 8.52 12.89 -2.64
C SER A 92 9.34 13.35 -3.85
N SER A 93 10.58 12.90 -3.97
CA SER A 93 11.50 13.23 -5.08
C SER A 93 11.81 11.96 -5.90
N PRO A 94 10.86 11.50 -6.74
CA PRO A 94 11.01 10.23 -7.44
C PRO A 94 12.17 10.26 -8.46
N PRO A 95 12.88 9.14 -8.65
CA PRO A 95 13.90 9.03 -9.68
C PRO A 95 13.27 9.06 -11.08
N ALA A 96 14.04 9.52 -12.07
CA ALA A 96 13.63 9.50 -13.46
C ALA A 96 13.45 8.06 -14.00
N GLY A 97 12.58 7.90 -14.99
CA GLY A 97 12.28 6.64 -15.65
C GLY A 97 10.78 6.37 -15.73
N THR A 98 10.43 5.17 -16.23
CA THR A 98 9.05 4.73 -16.35
C THR A 98 8.76 3.54 -15.44
N PHE A 99 7.57 3.55 -14.87
CA PHE A 99 7.11 2.66 -13.82
C PHE A 99 5.74 2.09 -14.16
N THR A 100 5.50 0.86 -13.71
CA THR A 100 4.19 0.20 -13.78
C THR A 100 3.48 0.21 -12.43
N GLN A 101 4.21 0.47 -11.35
CA GLN A 101 3.68 0.45 -10.00
C GLN A 101 4.51 1.35 -9.07
N VAL A 102 3.87 1.96 -8.08
CA VAL A 102 4.46 2.70 -6.97
C VAL A 102 3.77 2.33 -5.65
N SER A 103 4.53 2.30 -4.57
CA SER A 103 4.05 2.10 -3.20
C SER A 103 4.79 3.05 -2.26
N ALA A 104 4.03 3.92 -1.60
CA ALA A 104 4.50 4.87 -0.60
C ALA A 104 4.39 4.24 0.81
N GLY A 105 5.50 4.20 1.53
CA GLY A 105 5.57 3.77 2.93
C GLY A 105 5.52 4.95 3.90
N MET A 106 6.19 4.83 5.05
CA MET A 106 6.18 5.92 6.04
C MET A 106 7.04 7.11 5.63
N GLN A 107 8.29 6.88 5.25
CA GLN A 107 9.26 7.92 4.86
C GLN A 107 10.12 7.49 3.67
N HIS A 108 9.69 6.46 2.94
CA HIS A 108 10.32 5.98 1.72
C HIS A 108 9.26 5.54 0.73
N THR A 109 9.65 5.47 -0.53
CA THR A 109 8.79 5.03 -1.62
C THR A 109 9.55 4.03 -2.47
N CYS A 110 8.86 3.02 -2.98
CA CYS A 110 9.39 2.07 -3.93
C CYS A 110 8.48 1.97 -5.15
N GLY A 111 9.05 1.71 -6.31
CA GLY A 111 8.29 1.48 -7.54
C GLY A 111 8.91 0.39 -8.40
N VAL A 112 8.05 -0.34 -9.11
CA VAL A 112 8.43 -1.32 -10.12
C VAL A 112 8.56 -0.57 -11.46
N LYS A 113 9.75 -0.60 -12.04
CA LYS A 113 10.03 -0.04 -13.37
C LYS A 113 9.39 -0.90 -14.45
N THR A 114 9.20 -0.32 -15.64
CA THR A 114 8.71 -1.04 -16.83
C THR A 114 9.55 -2.24 -17.25
N ASN A 115 10.85 -2.27 -16.89
CA ASN A 115 11.73 -3.42 -17.10
C ASN A 115 11.67 -4.47 -15.97
N GLY A 116 10.76 -4.32 -15.00
CA GLY A 116 10.57 -5.22 -13.86
C GLY A 116 11.53 -4.99 -12.68
N THR A 117 12.55 -4.14 -12.80
CA THR A 117 13.44 -3.84 -11.67
C THR A 117 12.78 -2.87 -10.69
N VAL A 118 13.17 -2.90 -9.41
CA VAL A 118 12.63 -1.99 -8.39
C VAL A 118 13.60 -0.83 -8.16
N ALA A 119 13.08 0.40 -8.07
CA ALA A 119 13.79 1.52 -7.47
C ALA A 119 13.07 1.96 -6.20
N CYS A 120 13.85 2.27 -5.17
CA CYS A 120 13.35 2.86 -3.94
C CYS A 120 14.14 4.13 -3.61
N TRP A 121 13.48 5.09 -2.96
CA TRP A 121 14.05 6.38 -2.58
C TRP A 121 13.41 6.89 -1.28
N GLY A 122 13.99 7.92 -0.66
CA GLY A 122 13.61 8.42 0.66
C GLY A 122 14.52 7.89 1.78
N LEU A 123 13.97 7.74 2.97
CA LEU A 123 14.67 7.25 4.16
C LEU A 123 15.29 5.87 3.92
N ASN A 124 16.56 5.69 4.29
CA ASN A 124 17.27 4.43 4.07
C ASN A 124 18.14 3.95 5.25
N PHE A 125 17.94 4.45 6.48
CA PHE A 125 18.73 4.03 7.64
C PHE A 125 18.62 2.53 7.96
N ALA A 126 17.51 1.91 7.57
CA ALA A 126 17.24 0.50 7.77
C ALA A 126 17.45 -0.34 6.50
N ARG A 127 18.00 0.23 5.43
CA ARG A 127 18.11 -0.37 4.09
C ARG A 127 16.75 -0.58 3.39
N GLN A 128 15.68 0.07 3.85
CA GLN A 128 14.32 -0.09 3.29
C GLN A 128 14.17 0.46 1.87
N ALA A 129 15.08 1.37 1.47
CA ALA A 129 15.20 1.88 0.12
C ALA A 129 16.37 1.22 -0.67
N SER A 130 16.82 0.04 -0.24
CA SER A 130 17.88 -0.74 -0.90
C SER A 130 17.33 -2.06 -1.46
N PRO A 131 16.59 -2.03 -2.58
CA PRO A 131 15.94 -3.22 -3.11
C PRO A 131 16.97 -4.27 -3.57
N PRO A 132 16.68 -5.57 -3.37
CA PRO A 132 17.52 -6.64 -3.89
C PRO A 132 17.45 -6.71 -5.43
N VAL A 133 18.49 -7.25 -6.04
CA VAL A 133 18.53 -7.47 -7.49
C VAL A 133 17.47 -8.51 -7.91
N GLY A 134 16.88 -8.31 -9.09
CA GLY A 134 15.88 -9.20 -9.67
C GLY A 134 14.74 -8.43 -10.33
N THR A 135 13.76 -9.19 -10.80
CA THR A 135 12.54 -8.65 -11.43
C THR A 135 11.32 -8.95 -10.59
N PHE A 136 10.41 -7.98 -10.53
CA PHE A 136 9.24 -7.94 -9.67
C PHE A 136 8.00 -7.60 -10.48
N THR A 137 6.87 -8.15 -10.06
CA THR A 137 5.54 -7.80 -10.56
C THR A 137 4.85 -6.81 -9.61
N GLN A 138 5.26 -6.79 -8.35
CA GLN A 138 4.68 -5.94 -7.32
C GLN A 138 5.71 -5.61 -6.23
N VAL A 139 5.61 -4.41 -5.66
CA VAL A 139 6.25 -3.98 -4.42
C VAL A 139 5.21 -3.37 -3.47
N SER A 140 5.44 -3.51 -2.17
CA SER A 140 4.68 -2.88 -1.09
C SER A 140 5.66 -2.36 -0.02
N ALA A 141 5.56 -1.07 0.29
CA ALA A 141 6.36 -0.37 1.28
C ALA A 141 5.51 -0.10 2.54
N GLY A 142 5.99 -0.55 3.70
CA GLY A 142 5.39 -0.28 5.01
C GLY A 142 6.14 0.81 5.77
N TYR A 143 6.24 0.68 7.09
CA TYR A 143 6.87 1.72 7.93
C TYR A 143 8.39 1.80 7.75
N ALA A 144 9.07 0.67 7.91
CA ALA A 144 10.52 0.59 7.75
C ALA A 144 10.95 -0.68 6.99
N SER A 145 10.00 -1.38 6.38
CA SER A 145 10.22 -2.60 5.60
C SER A 145 9.54 -2.49 4.25
N THR A 146 10.06 -3.24 3.29
CA THR A 146 9.50 -3.34 1.95
C THR A 146 9.54 -4.80 1.53
N CYS A 147 8.47 -5.27 0.90
CA CYS A 147 8.43 -6.58 0.28
C CYS A 147 7.97 -6.47 -1.17
N GLY A 148 8.39 -7.42 -2.00
CA GLY A 148 7.94 -7.51 -3.38
C GLY A 148 7.72 -8.95 -3.83
N VAL A 149 6.78 -9.11 -4.76
CA VAL A 149 6.52 -10.36 -5.48
C VAL A 149 7.43 -10.38 -6.70
N ARG A 150 8.30 -11.39 -6.78
CA ARG A 150 9.14 -11.60 -7.97
C ARG A 150 8.31 -12.12 -9.13
N THR A 151 8.83 -11.98 -10.34
CA THR A 151 8.21 -12.55 -11.57
C THR A 151 7.98 -14.06 -11.53
N ASN A 152 8.72 -14.80 -10.70
CA ASN A 152 8.52 -16.23 -10.45
C ASN A 152 7.53 -16.54 -9.31
N GLY A 153 6.85 -15.52 -8.76
CA GLY A 153 5.88 -15.64 -7.67
C GLY A 153 6.47 -15.69 -6.26
N THR A 154 7.80 -15.77 -6.10
CA THR A 154 8.43 -15.79 -4.76
C THR A 154 8.53 -14.40 -4.14
N LEU A 155 8.56 -14.32 -2.81
CA LEU A 155 8.69 -13.04 -2.10
C LEU A 155 10.14 -12.66 -1.84
N ALA A 156 10.43 -11.36 -1.92
CA ALA A 156 11.66 -10.74 -1.40
C ALA A 156 11.27 -9.66 -0.41
N CYS A 157 11.88 -9.63 0.77
CA CYS A 157 11.68 -8.56 1.74
C CYS A 157 13.02 -7.96 2.17
N TRP A 158 13.08 -6.64 2.33
CA TRP A 158 14.25 -5.86 2.72
C TRP A 158 13.83 -4.66 3.61
N GLY A 159 14.79 -4.00 4.24
CA GLY A 159 14.53 -2.98 5.26
C GLY A 159 14.86 -3.45 6.67
N PHE A 160 14.25 -2.82 7.68
CA PHE A 160 14.60 -2.98 9.11
C PHE A 160 14.63 -4.46 9.52
N ALA A 161 15.86 -5.01 9.45
CA ALA A 161 16.37 -6.29 9.94
C ALA A 161 15.48 -7.55 9.80
N HIS A 162 14.51 -7.58 8.89
CA HIS A 162 13.46 -8.62 8.76
C HIS A 162 12.44 -8.65 9.93
N ALA A 163 11.52 -7.67 10.00
CA ALA A 163 10.32 -7.72 10.86
C ALA A 163 9.60 -9.11 10.79
N PRO A 164 9.03 -9.64 11.89
CA PRO A 164 9.32 -10.97 12.43
C PRO A 164 9.12 -12.14 11.44
N GLY A 165 10.23 -12.70 10.96
CA GLY A 165 10.24 -13.98 10.24
C GLY A 165 10.66 -13.88 8.77
N SER A 166 11.28 -14.96 8.27
CA SER A 166 11.51 -15.11 6.84
C SER A 166 10.17 -15.16 6.11
N PRO A 167 10.05 -14.54 4.91
CA PRO A 167 8.82 -14.65 4.14
C PRO A 167 8.52 -16.14 3.90
N PRO A 168 7.25 -16.57 4.07
CA PRO A 168 6.88 -17.96 3.85
C PRO A 168 7.24 -18.41 2.44
N THR A 169 7.61 -19.69 2.30
CA THR A 169 7.85 -20.28 0.98
C THR A 169 6.54 -20.43 0.19
N GLY A 170 6.66 -20.50 -1.13
CA GLY A 170 5.55 -20.69 -2.06
C GLY A 170 5.42 -19.57 -3.09
N THR A 171 4.32 -19.60 -3.84
CA THR A 171 3.99 -18.63 -4.88
C THR A 171 2.88 -17.69 -4.42
N PHE A 172 3.09 -16.41 -4.69
CA PHE A 172 2.23 -15.31 -4.27
C PHE A 172 1.86 -14.46 -5.48
N THR A 173 0.65 -13.92 -5.44
CA THR A 173 0.13 -12.95 -6.42
C THR A 173 0.14 -11.53 -5.87
N GLN A 174 0.13 -11.39 -4.54
CA GLN A 174 0.14 -10.11 -3.85
C GLN A 174 0.94 -10.20 -2.55
N VAL A 175 1.57 -9.10 -2.16
CA VAL A 175 2.11 -8.83 -0.84
C VAL A 175 1.68 -7.44 -0.37
N SER A 176 1.42 -7.30 0.91
CA SER A 176 1.10 -6.04 1.56
C SER A 176 1.82 -5.95 2.90
N VAL A 177 2.57 -4.87 3.10
CA VAL A 177 3.42 -4.62 4.27
C VAL A 177 2.76 -3.58 5.16
N GLY A 178 2.48 -3.94 6.41
CA GLY A 178 1.97 -3.02 7.43
C GLY A 178 3.10 -2.35 8.23
N GLY A 179 2.82 -2.01 9.49
CA GLY A 179 3.81 -1.41 10.38
C GLY A 179 4.91 -2.39 10.78
N TYR A 180 4.51 -3.56 11.31
CA TYR A 180 5.43 -4.60 11.80
C TYR A 180 5.03 -6.02 11.40
N HIS A 181 4.08 -6.17 10.50
CA HIS A 181 3.66 -7.44 9.92
C HIS A 181 3.54 -7.33 8.41
N THR A 182 3.47 -8.46 7.74
CA THR A 182 3.29 -8.55 6.30
C THR A 182 2.34 -9.69 6.00
N CYS A 183 1.48 -9.49 5.00
CA CYS A 183 0.57 -10.49 4.50
C CYS A 183 0.78 -10.70 3.01
N GLY A 184 0.81 -11.96 2.59
CA GLY A 184 0.88 -12.36 1.19
C GLY A 184 -0.35 -13.15 0.79
N LEU A 185 -0.90 -12.84 -0.39
CA LEU A 185 -1.94 -13.63 -1.04
C LEU A 185 -1.29 -14.67 -1.94
N ARG A 186 -1.59 -15.94 -1.68
CA ARG A 186 -1.11 -17.07 -2.50
C ARG A 186 -1.95 -17.20 -3.76
N GLN A 187 -1.39 -17.89 -4.76
CA GLN A 187 -2.09 -18.15 -6.03
C GLN A 187 -3.38 -18.97 -5.86
N ASP A 188 -3.48 -19.78 -4.80
CA ASP A 188 -4.68 -20.55 -4.46
C ASP A 188 -5.75 -19.72 -3.73
N GLY A 189 -5.50 -18.44 -3.46
CA GLY A 189 -6.41 -17.54 -2.77
C GLY A 189 -6.27 -17.53 -1.24
N THR A 190 -5.40 -18.36 -0.66
CA THR A 190 -5.16 -18.33 0.79
C THR A 190 -4.19 -17.20 1.17
N VAL A 191 -4.33 -16.67 2.39
CA VAL A 191 -3.47 -15.59 2.91
C VAL A 191 -2.50 -16.15 3.93
N ALA A 192 -1.22 -15.79 3.80
CA ALA A 192 -0.20 -16.04 4.81
C ALA A 192 0.29 -14.71 5.37
N CYS A 193 0.13 -14.50 6.67
CA CYS A 193 0.70 -13.36 7.36
C CYS A 193 1.82 -13.79 8.31
N TRP A 194 2.83 -12.94 8.44
CA TRP A 194 3.96 -13.14 9.34
C TRP A 194 4.40 -11.78 9.91
N GLY A 195 5.07 -11.84 11.05
CA GLY A 195 5.52 -10.64 11.74
C GLY A 195 4.95 -10.51 13.14
N ALA A 196 4.81 -9.26 13.60
CA ALA A 196 4.24 -8.96 14.90
C ALA A 196 2.79 -9.47 14.96
N ASN A 197 2.38 -10.03 16.10
CA ASN A 197 1.06 -10.62 16.26
C ASN A 197 0.41 -10.30 17.62
N ASN A 198 0.84 -9.22 18.28
CA ASN A 198 0.32 -8.86 19.60
C ASN A 198 -1.16 -8.48 19.59
N ASP A 199 -1.68 -8.05 18.43
CA ASP A 199 -3.07 -7.69 18.20
C ASP A 199 -3.82 -8.74 17.36
N GLY A 200 -3.17 -9.87 17.03
CA GLY A 200 -3.71 -10.86 16.09
C GLY A 200 -3.56 -10.47 14.61
N GLN A 201 -2.85 -9.40 14.26
CA GLN A 201 -2.70 -8.89 12.89
C GLN A 201 -1.99 -9.85 11.92
N SER A 202 -1.22 -10.82 12.43
CA SER A 202 -0.62 -11.89 11.63
C SER A 202 -1.44 -13.19 11.65
N SER A 203 -2.63 -13.21 12.27
CA SER A 203 -3.50 -14.38 12.39
C SER A 203 -4.56 -14.36 11.29
N ALA A 204 -4.14 -14.60 10.05
CA ALA A 204 -5.02 -14.57 8.89
C ALA A 204 -6.20 -15.56 9.05
N PRO A 205 -7.45 -15.13 8.84
CA PRO A 205 -8.61 -16.02 8.85
C PRO A 205 -8.51 -17.10 7.78
N ALA A 206 -9.10 -18.26 8.06
CA ALA A 206 -9.22 -19.31 7.06
C ALA A 206 -10.17 -18.92 5.93
N GLY A 207 -9.90 -19.44 4.73
CA GLY A 207 -10.73 -19.23 3.55
C GLY A 207 -9.97 -18.60 2.38
N LEU A 208 -10.74 -18.19 1.38
CA LEU A 208 -10.21 -17.70 0.10
C LEU A 208 -10.48 -16.21 -0.07
N PHE A 209 -9.43 -15.51 -0.48
CA PHE A 209 -9.38 -14.09 -0.69
C PHE A 209 -8.96 -13.79 -2.14
N THR A 210 -9.33 -12.60 -2.60
CA THR A 210 -8.94 -12.05 -3.90
C THR A 210 -7.99 -10.87 -3.76
N GLN A 211 -7.97 -10.21 -2.60
CA GLN A 211 -7.09 -9.10 -2.28
C GLN A 211 -6.78 -9.09 -0.78
N VAL A 212 -5.59 -8.61 -0.43
CA VAL A 212 -5.17 -8.35 0.96
C VAL A 212 -4.49 -6.99 1.06
N SER A 213 -4.79 -6.25 2.13
CA SER A 213 -4.21 -4.96 2.45
C SER A 213 -3.88 -4.91 3.94
N ALA A 214 -2.61 -4.66 4.26
CA ALA A 214 -2.11 -4.51 5.62
C ALA A 214 -1.61 -3.07 5.81
N ASP A 215 -1.98 -2.45 6.92
CA ASP A 215 -1.48 -1.14 7.34
C ASP A 215 -1.40 -1.06 8.87
N GLY A 216 -0.54 -0.19 9.40
CA GLY A 216 -0.34 0.01 10.84
C GLY A 216 -0.21 -1.33 11.59
N TYR A 217 -1.28 -1.70 12.31
CA TYR A 217 -1.39 -2.95 13.07
C TYR A 217 -2.65 -3.77 12.75
N HIS A 218 -3.21 -3.64 11.55
CA HIS A 218 -4.39 -4.40 11.11
C HIS A 218 -4.26 -4.83 9.65
N THR A 219 -5.11 -5.77 9.25
CA THR A 219 -5.19 -6.26 7.88
C THR A 219 -6.64 -6.44 7.50
N CYS A 220 -6.97 -6.10 6.26
CA CYS A 220 -8.25 -6.38 5.64
C CYS A 220 -8.04 -7.22 4.38
N GLY A 221 -8.96 -8.14 4.12
CA GLY A 221 -9.01 -8.94 2.91
C GLY A 221 -10.38 -8.88 2.26
N LEU A 222 -10.40 -8.94 0.93
CA LEU A 222 -11.63 -9.12 0.15
C LEU A 222 -11.80 -10.61 -0.14
N ARG A 223 -12.86 -11.22 0.38
CA ARG A 223 -13.22 -12.62 0.13
C ARG A 223 -13.73 -12.82 -1.29
N GLN A 224 -13.71 -14.07 -1.76
CA GLN A 224 -14.22 -14.41 -3.11
C GLN A 224 -15.73 -14.15 -3.28
N ASP A 225 -16.49 -14.15 -2.20
CA ASP A 225 -17.92 -13.82 -2.18
C ASP A 225 -18.19 -12.30 -2.15
N GLY A 226 -17.14 -11.48 -2.17
CA GLY A 226 -17.22 -10.02 -2.15
C GLY A 226 -17.30 -9.42 -0.74
N THR A 227 -17.32 -10.22 0.32
CA THR A 227 -17.31 -9.71 1.69
C THR A 227 -15.92 -9.22 2.10
N VAL A 228 -15.87 -8.18 2.94
CA VAL A 228 -14.62 -7.68 3.52
C VAL A 228 -14.49 -8.26 4.92
N GLU A 229 -13.32 -8.83 5.21
CA GLU A 229 -12.98 -9.26 6.57
C GLU A 229 -11.68 -8.59 7.00
N CYS A 230 -11.70 -8.00 8.18
CA CYS A 230 -10.55 -7.33 8.77
C CYS A 230 -10.20 -7.94 10.13
N TRP A 231 -8.91 -7.99 10.45
CA TRP A 231 -8.39 -8.53 11.70
C TRP A 231 -7.17 -7.75 12.19
N GLY A 232 -6.81 -7.92 13.47
CA GLY A 232 -5.74 -7.18 14.12
C GLY A 232 -6.28 -6.12 15.09
N ASN A 233 -5.57 -4.99 15.19
CA ASN A 233 -5.95 -3.91 16.09
C ASN A 233 -7.30 -3.29 15.72
N ASN A 234 -8.17 -3.05 16.72
CA ASN A 234 -9.52 -2.50 16.52
C ASN A 234 -9.85 -1.29 17.40
N PHE A 235 -8.86 -0.55 17.92
CA PHE A 235 -9.14 0.54 18.87
C PHE A 235 -10.02 1.67 18.30
N ALA A 236 -9.99 1.88 16.99
CA ALA A 236 -10.77 2.89 16.28
C ALA A 236 -11.93 2.28 15.47
N GLY A 237 -12.23 0.98 15.62
CA GLY A 237 -13.23 0.28 14.79
C GLY A 237 -12.75 -0.06 13.38
N GLN A 238 -11.45 0.04 13.10
CA GLN A 238 -10.87 -0.19 11.77
C GLN A 238 -11.01 -1.64 11.26
N THR A 239 -11.30 -2.61 12.13
CA THR A 239 -11.61 -4.00 11.74
C THR A 239 -13.10 -4.31 11.68
N SER A 240 -13.96 -3.29 11.78
CA SER A 240 -15.42 -3.41 11.74
C SER A 240 -15.98 -2.79 10.44
N PRO A 241 -15.85 -3.46 9.27
CA PRO A 241 -16.41 -2.96 8.02
C PRO A 241 -17.95 -2.87 8.11
N PRO A 242 -18.57 -1.88 7.44
CA PRO A 242 -20.01 -1.63 7.46
C PRO A 242 -20.82 -2.62 6.60
#